data_AF-A0A2W5QKT7-F1
#
_entry.id   AF-A0A2W5QKT7-F1
#
_cell.length_a   1.000
_cell.length_b   1.000
_cell.length_c   1.000
_cell.angle_alpha   90.00
_cell.angle_beta   90.00
_cell.angle_gamma   90.00
#
_symmetry.space_group_name_H-M   'P 1'
#
loop_
_entity.id
_entity.type
_entity.pdbx_description
1 polymer ?
#
loop_
_entity_poly.entity_id
_entity_poly.type
_entity_poly.pdbx_seq_one_letter_code
_entity_poly.pdbx_strand_id
1 'polypeptide(L)'
;MRIEILCEGATPAQLRAARLAANRALLVADVTVLAAWAVRGRWHEWEDQGRELGAEFSEDELRALQALQAAEDAANLAIGRRLPHMRAVLDWVSD
;
A
#
# COMPACT_ATOMS: atom_id res chain seq x y z
N MET A 1 -11.13 -1.22 -6.00
CA MET A 1 -10.31 -1.31 -4.76
C MET A 1 -9.71 0.06 -4.50
N ARG A 2 -9.71 0.55 -3.25
CA ARG A 2 -9.12 1.83 -2.86
C ARG A 2 -8.19 1.68 -1.67
N ILE A 3 -7.24 2.60 -1.52
CA ILE A 3 -6.46 2.74 -0.29
C ILE A 3 -7.31 3.46 0.75
N GLU A 4 -7.34 2.91 1.95
CA GLU A 4 -7.86 3.55 3.15
C GLU A 4 -6.76 3.70 4.19
N ILE A 5 -6.71 4.89 4.79
CA ILE A 5 -5.72 5.26 5.79
C ILE A 5 -6.45 5.53 7.08
N LEU A 6 -6.01 4.85 8.15
CA LEU A 6 -6.54 5.00 9.49
C LEU A 6 -5.42 5.56 10.37
N CYS A 7 -5.65 6.75 10.94
CA CYS A 7 -4.67 7.39 11.80
C CYS A 7 -5.39 8.20 12.89
N GLU A 8 -5.24 7.78 14.15
CA GLU A 8 -5.87 8.45 15.29
C GLU A 8 -5.34 9.88 15.45
N GLY A 9 -6.25 10.82 15.71
CA GLY A 9 -5.93 12.24 15.83
C GLY A 9 -5.42 12.87 14.53
N ALA A 10 -5.56 12.22 13.36
CA ALA A 10 -5.34 12.86 12.08
C ALA A 10 -6.59 13.61 11.63
N THR A 11 -6.40 14.83 11.13
CA THR A 11 -7.50 15.60 10.54
C THR A 11 -7.96 14.97 9.22
N PRO A 12 -9.20 15.21 8.78
CA PRO A 12 -9.66 14.75 7.47
C PRO A 12 -8.79 15.23 6.30
N ALA A 13 -8.18 16.43 6.41
CA ALA A 13 -7.26 16.95 5.40
C ALA A 13 -5.98 16.12 5.31
N GLN A 14 -5.40 15.73 6.46
CA GLN A 14 -4.22 14.87 6.52
C GLN A 14 -4.51 13.48 5.95
N LEU A 15 -5.65 12.88 6.31
CA LEU A 15 -6.06 11.57 5.76
C LEU A 15 -6.22 11.61 4.23
N ARG A 16 -6.81 12.68 3.69
CA ARG A 16 -6.93 12.88 2.24
C ARG A 16 -5.57 13.08 1.57
N ALA A 17 -4.69 13.90 2.15
CA ALA A 17 -3.36 14.15 1.63
C ALA A 17 -2.53 12.87 1.57
N ALA A 18 -2.56 12.07 2.64
CA ALA A 18 -1.87 10.79 2.68
C ALA A 18 -2.41 9.78 1.65
N ARG A 19 -3.73 9.71 1.47
CA ARG A 19 -4.33 8.83 0.45
C ARG A 19 -3.92 9.26 -0.96
N LEU A 20 -3.91 10.57 -1.23
CA LEU A 20 -3.47 11.10 -2.52
C LEU A 20 -1.99 10.80 -2.77
N ALA A 21 -1.14 10.96 -1.76
CA ALA A 21 0.29 10.65 -1.85
C ALA A 21 0.53 9.16 -2.15
N ALA A 22 -0.14 8.25 -1.43
CA ALA A 22 -0.08 6.81 -1.67
C ALA A 22 -0.51 6.42 -3.09
N ASN A 23 -1.67 6.94 -3.53
CA ASN A 23 -2.18 6.68 -4.89
C ASN A 23 -1.21 7.20 -5.96
N ARG A 24 -0.57 8.35 -5.74
CA ARG A 24 0.39 8.91 -6.69
C ARG A 24 1.65 8.06 -6.80
N ALA A 25 2.16 7.50 -5.69
CA ALA A 25 3.31 6.61 -5.71
C ALA A 25 3.03 5.35 -6.56
N LEU A 26 1.86 4.74 -6.38
CA LEU A 26 1.43 3.59 -7.18
C LEU A 26 1.26 3.94 -8.67
N LEU A 27 0.66 5.10 -8.97
CA LEU A 27 0.49 5.57 -10.34
C LEU A 27 1.83 5.80 -11.05
N VAL A 28 2.81 6.39 -10.36
CA VAL A 28 4.17 6.61 -10.92
C VAL A 28 4.87 5.30 -11.22
N ALA A 29 4.63 4.26 -10.42
CA ALA A 29 5.17 2.93 -10.64
C ALA A 29 4.39 2.10 -11.68
N ASP A 30 3.28 2.63 -12.23
CA ASP A 30 2.34 1.92 -13.09
C ASP A 30 1.80 0.62 -12.45
N VAL A 31 1.54 0.67 -11.15
CA VAL A 31 1.04 -0.48 -10.37
C VAL A 31 -0.37 -0.18 -9.86
N THR A 32 -1.30 -1.10 -10.10
CA THR A 32 -2.65 -1.00 -9.52
C THR A 32 -2.64 -1.32 -8.03
N VAL A 33 -3.54 -0.73 -7.25
CA VAL A 33 -3.76 -1.09 -5.83
C VAL A 33 -4.03 -2.60 -5.69
N LEU A 34 -4.76 -3.20 -6.64
CA LEU A 34 -5.04 -4.63 -6.61
C LEU A 34 -3.76 -5.48 -6.75
N ALA A 35 -2.91 -5.14 -7.73
CA ALA A 35 -1.65 -5.86 -7.95
C ALA A 35 -0.71 -5.73 -6.75
N ALA A 36 -0.50 -4.51 -6.23
CA ALA A 36 0.33 -4.27 -5.06
C ALA A 36 -0.13 -5.06 -3.82
N TRP A 37 -1.44 -5.15 -3.57
CA TRP A 37 -1.97 -5.85 -2.38
C TRP A 37 -2.03 -7.36 -2.55
N ALA A 38 -2.27 -7.87 -3.76
CA ALA A 38 -2.18 -9.30 -4.04
C ALA A 38 -0.77 -9.82 -3.73
N VAL A 39 0.26 -9.09 -4.15
CA VAL A 39 1.65 -9.46 -3.89
C VAL A 39 2.02 -9.28 -2.42
N ARG A 40 1.50 -8.25 -1.73
CA ARG A 40 1.69 -8.10 -0.27
C ARG A 40 1.15 -9.29 0.53
N GLY A 41 -0.04 -9.79 0.17
CA GLY A 41 -0.62 -10.97 0.82
C GLY A 41 0.29 -12.18 0.71
N ARG A 42 0.75 -12.47 -0.51
CA ARG A 42 1.71 -13.55 -0.78
C ARG A 42 3.04 -13.35 -0.04
N TRP A 43 3.52 -12.11 0.08
CA TRP A 43 4.74 -11.79 0.83
C TRP A 43 4.60 -12.07 2.33
N HIS A 44 3.50 -11.68 2.98
CA HIS A 44 3.28 -11.99 4.40
C HIS A 44 3.21 -13.50 4.65
N GLU A 45 2.53 -14.26 3.78
CA GLU A 45 2.53 -15.73 3.86
C GLU A 45 3.93 -16.33 3.74
N TRP A 46 4.82 -15.68 2.99
CA TRP A 46 6.22 -16.04 2.83
C TRP A 46 7.08 -15.69 4.04
N GLU A 47 6.91 -14.49 4.61
CA GLU A 47 7.59 -14.08 5.85
C GLU A 47 7.19 -14.97 7.03
N ASP A 48 5.92 -15.31 7.14
CA ASP A 48 5.39 -16.21 8.17
C ASP A 48 6.03 -17.61 8.08
N GLN A 49 6.54 -17.99 6.91
CA GLN A 49 7.29 -19.24 6.68
C GLN A 49 8.81 -19.09 6.88
N GLY A 50 9.31 -17.91 7.24
CA GLY A 50 10.73 -17.64 7.49
C GLY A 50 11.62 -17.66 6.24
N ARG A 51 11.06 -17.36 5.07
CA ARG A 51 11.80 -17.35 3.79
C ARG A 51 12.37 -15.97 3.46
N GLU A 52 13.53 -15.95 2.79
CA GLU A 52 14.14 -14.71 2.28
C GLU A 52 13.45 -14.21 0.99
N LEU A 53 13.42 -12.89 0.81
CA LEU A 53 12.77 -12.23 -0.32
C LEU A 53 13.48 -12.52 -1.65
N GLY A 54 12.73 -12.82 -2.72
CA GLY A 54 13.21 -12.72 -4.10
C GLY A 54 13.49 -14.02 -4.86
N ALA A 55 13.40 -15.21 -4.24
CA ALA A 55 13.65 -16.47 -4.96
C ALA A 55 12.52 -16.88 -5.93
N GLU A 56 11.27 -16.50 -5.65
CA GLU A 56 10.09 -16.91 -6.43
C GLU A 56 9.16 -15.74 -6.83
N PHE A 57 9.62 -14.50 -6.66
CA PHE A 57 8.90 -13.31 -7.11
C PHE A 57 9.39 -12.92 -8.50
N SER A 58 8.46 -12.71 -9.43
CA SER A 58 8.76 -12.11 -10.72
C SER A 58 9.18 -10.64 -10.57
N GLU A 59 9.82 -10.08 -11.59
CA GLU A 59 10.21 -8.66 -11.60
C GLU A 59 9.02 -7.72 -11.38
N ASP A 60 7.86 -8.05 -11.95
CA ASP A 60 6.64 -7.26 -11.78
C ASP A 60 6.10 -7.31 -10.35
N GLU A 61 6.22 -8.46 -9.68
CA GLU A 61 5.83 -8.59 -8.29
C GLU A 61 6.78 -7.85 -7.35
N LEU A 62 8.09 -7.90 -7.61
CA LEU A 62 9.06 -7.09 -6.89
C LEU A 62 8.79 -5.59 -7.07
N ARG A 63 8.49 -5.16 -8.31
CA ARG A 63 8.08 -3.78 -8.60
C ARG A 63 6.80 -3.40 -7.84
N ALA A 64 5.84 -4.32 -7.76
CA ALA A 64 4.59 -4.10 -7.02
C ALA A 64 4.82 -3.95 -5.50
N LEU A 65 5.70 -4.76 -4.90
CA LEU A 65 6.08 -4.63 -3.49
C LEU A 65 6.81 -3.31 -3.21
N GLN A 66 7.76 -2.94 -4.07
CA GLN A 66 8.48 -1.67 -3.94
C GLN A 66 7.54 -0.47 -4.09
N ALA A 67 6.60 -0.53 -5.04
CA ALA A 67 5.58 0.50 -5.23
C ALA A 67 4.68 0.62 -3.99
N LEU A 68 4.33 -0.50 -3.37
CA LEU A 68 3.55 -0.51 -2.13
C LEU A 68 4.32 0.13 -0.96
N GLN A 69 5.58 -0.21 -0.79
CA GLN A 69 6.44 0.40 0.24
C GLN A 69 6.56 1.92 0.02
N ALA A 70 6.81 2.34 -1.23
CA ALA A 70 6.87 3.75 -1.58
C ALA A 70 5.53 4.47 -1.32
N ALA A 71 4.39 3.79 -1.53
CA ALA A 71 3.08 4.33 -1.21
C ALA A 71 2.87 4.53 0.30
N GLU A 72 3.34 3.59 1.14
CA GLU A 72 3.33 3.74 2.60
C GLU A 72 4.20 4.90 3.05
N ASP A 73 5.41 5.00 2.53
CA ASP A 73 6.35 6.07 2.88
C ASP A 73 5.82 7.45 2.49
N ALA A 74 5.22 7.56 1.29
CA ALA A 74 4.57 8.78 0.84
C ALA A 74 3.38 9.16 1.72
N ALA A 75 2.58 8.18 2.17
CA ALA A 75 1.46 8.40 3.06
C ALA A 75 1.93 8.85 4.46
N ASN A 76 2.96 8.21 5.01
CA ASN A 76 3.60 8.57 6.27
C ASN A 76 4.11 10.02 6.25
N LEU A 77 4.81 10.39 5.17
CA LEU A 77 5.33 11.74 4.97
C LEU A 77 4.21 12.78 4.91
N ALA A 78 3.15 12.51 4.15
CA ALA A 78 2.02 13.42 3.98
C ALA A 78 1.20 13.62 5.27
N ILE A 79 1.13 12.61 6.13
CA ILE A 79 0.51 12.72 7.46
C ILE A 79 1.46 13.34 8.49
N GLY A 80 2.77 13.32 8.23
CA GLY A 80 3.82 13.84 9.11
C GLY A 80 4.19 12.90 10.26
N ARG A 81 3.87 11.61 10.15
CA ARG A 81 4.16 10.55 11.15
C ARG A 81 3.96 9.17 10.55
N ARG A 82 4.49 8.15 11.23
CA ARG A 82 4.26 6.74 10.86
C ARG A 82 2.78 6.38 11.05
N LEU A 83 2.20 5.81 10.01
CA LEU A 83 0.85 5.27 10.02
C LEU A 83 0.78 3.99 10.86
N PRO A 84 -0.25 3.85 11.71
CA PRO A 84 -0.48 2.59 12.39
C PRO A 84 -0.98 1.53 11.39
N HIS A 85 -1.87 1.92 10.46
CA HIS A 85 -2.46 1.01 9.48
C HIS A 85 -2.73 1.69 8.13
N MET A 86 -2.37 1.01 7.04
CA MET A 86 -2.82 1.29 5.68
C MET A 86 -3.45 0.01 5.12
N ARG A 87 -4.67 0.10 4.61
CA ARG A 87 -5.39 -1.07 4.07
C ARG A 87 -5.93 -0.80 2.68
N ALA A 88 -6.09 -1.86 1.89
CA ALA A 88 -6.90 -1.80 0.68
C ALA A 88 -8.31 -2.28 1.02
N VAL A 89 -9.29 -1.54 0.53
CA VAL A 89 -10.71 -1.87 0.68
C VAL A 89 -11.29 -2.11 -0.71
N LEU A 90 -12.00 -3.22 -0.85
CA LEU A 90 -12.90 -3.43 -1.97
C LEU A 90 -14.15 -2.58 -1.71
N ASP A 91 -14.31 -1.48 -2.44
CA ASP A 91 -15.61 -0.82 -2.48
C ASP A 91 -16.56 -1.73 -3.26
N TRP A 92 -17.43 -2.43 -2.55
CA TRP A 92 -18.68 -2.89 -3.15
C TRP A 92 -19.55 -1.66 -3.31
N VAL A 93 -19.70 -1.19 -4.55
CA VAL A 93 -20.77 -0.26 -4.88
C VAL A 93 -22.00 -1.14 -5.06
N SER A 94 -22.90 -1.13 -4.08
CA SER A 94 -24.25 -1.66 -4.28
C SER A 94 -24.99 -0.66 -5.17
N ASP A 95 -25.35 -1.07 -6.39
CA ASP A 95 -26.30 -0.35 -7.24
C ASP A 95 -27.71 -0.33 -6.61
#